data_AF-A0A962WQB6-F1
#
_entry.id   AF-A0A962WQB6-F1
#
_cell.length_a   1.000
_cell.length_b   1.000
_cell.length_c   1.000
_cell.angle_alpha   90.00
_cell.angle_beta   90.00
_cell.angle_gamma   90.00
#
_symmetry.space_group_name_H-M   'P 1'
#
loop_
_entity.id
_entity.type
_entity.pdbx_description
1 polymer ?
#
loop_
_entity_poly.entity_id
_entity_poly.type
_entity_poly.pdbx_seq_one_letter_code
_entity_poly.pdbx_strand_id
1 'polypeptide(L)'
;GGSRTRPFAIAARELAALGRRAVAGDVHGDALRMVHRAFDATAGRTVFPETLDAFFADHARFAGLRDPITLYFAHSRRYFFEDGNDDAYPYAELVDLVERCRDVERGLG
;
A
#
# COMPACT_ATOMS: atom_id res chain seq x y z
N GLY A 1 15.39 20.60 -10.02
CA GLY A 1 15.41 19.86 -8.74
C GLY A 1 14.07 19.20 -8.55
N GLY A 2 14.05 17.95 -8.10
CA GLY A 2 12.83 17.20 -7.79
C GLY A 2 12.46 16.18 -8.85
N SER A 3 13.14 15.04 -8.90
CA SER A 3 12.47 13.83 -9.38
C SER A 3 11.27 13.63 -8.46
N ARG A 4 10.06 13.93 -8.94
CA ARG A 4 8.82 13.59 -8.24
C ARG A 4 8.88 12.09 -7.98
N THR A 5 9.19 11.71 -6.75
CA THR A 5 9.05 10.33 -6.31
C THR A 5 7.61 9.93 -6.60
N ARG A 6 7.45 8.75 -7.19
CA ARG A 6 6.17 8.17 -7.58
C ARG A 6 5.99 6.89 -6.78
N PRO A 7 5.71 6.99 -5.46
CA PRO A 7 5.82 5.85 -4.56
C PRO A 7 4.94 4.68 -4.99
N PHE A 8 3.71 4.93 -5.44
CA PHE A 8 2.81 3.86 -5.87
C PHE A 8 3.19 3.30 -7.24
N ALA A 9 3.74 4.11 -8.15
CA ALA A 9 4.28 3.57 -9.40
C ALA A 9 5.50 2.68 -9.18
N ILE A 10 6.34 3.01 -8.19
CA ILE A 10 7.47 2.17 -7.77
C ILE A 10 6.94 0.87 -7.18
N ALA A 11 6.05 0.94 -6.19
CA ALA A 11 5.46 -0.24 -5.54
C ALA A 11 4.74 -1.16 -6.53
N ALA A 12 3.99 -0.63 -7.49
CA ALA A 12 3.31 -1.43 -8.53
C ALA A 12 4.30 -2.28 -9.35
N ARG A 13 5.41 -1.66 -9.78
CA ARG A 13 6.46 -2.35 -10.55
C ARG A 13 7.13 -3.44 -9.72
N GLU A 14 7.36 -3.12 -8.46
CA GLU A 14 8.03 -3.95 -7.48
C GLU A 14 7.18 -5.19 -7.11
N LEU A 15 5.88 -5.00 -6.86
CA LEU A 15 4.91 -6.09 -6.68
C LEU A 15 4.81 -6.97 -7.92
N ALA A 16 4.67 -6.40 -9.12
CA ALA A 16 4.63 -7.19 -10.35
C ALA A 16 5.88 -8.08 -10.50
N ALA A 17 7.06 -7.58 -10.08
CA ALA A 17 8.30 -8.34 -10.12
C ALA A 17 8.42 -9.39 -9.02
N LEU A 18 7.77 -9.17 -7.87
CA LEU A 18 7.71 -10.10 -6.75
C LEU A 18 6.79 -11.29 -7.06
N GLY A 19 5.58 -11.04 -7.58
CA GLY A 19 4.63 -12.10 -7.96
C GLY A 19 5.18 -13.08 -9.00
N ARG A 20 6.07 -12.61 -9.90
CA ARG A 20 6.76 -13.48 -10.87
C ARG A 20 7.84 -14.38 -10.26
N ARG A 21 8.30 -14.09 -9.04
CA ARG A 21 9.40 -14.79 -8.35
C ARG A 21 8.94 -15.70 -7.22
N ALA A 22 7.63 -15.88 -7.02
CA ALA A 22 7.02 -16.51 -5.84
C ALA A 22 7.26 -18.04 -5.68
N VAL A 23 8.46 -18.53 -5.96
CA VAL A 23 8.86 -19.94 -5.85
C VAL A 23 9.57 -20.24 -4.52
N ALA A 24 10.04 -19.24 -3.76
CA ALA A 24 10.68 -19.47 -2.45
C ALA A 24 10.66 -18.21 -1.56
N GLY A 25 9.79 -18.17 -0.54
CA GLY A 25 9.83 -17.16 0.54
C GLY A 25 8.47 -16.60 0.96
N ASP A 26 8.45 -15.84 2.07
CA ASP A 26 7.28 -15.04 2.51
C ASP A 26 7.11 -13.81 1.60
N VAL A 27 6.60 -14.07 0.41
CA VAL A 27 6.22 -13.07 -0.59
C VAL A 27 5.15 -12.11 -0.06
N HIS A 28 4.35 -12.55 0.92
CA HIS A 28 3.21 -11.79 1.40
C HIS A 28 3.63 -10.65 2.32
N GLY A 29 4.50 -10.92 3.30
CA GLY A 29 5.06 -9.90 4.18
C GLY A 29 5.85 -8.84 3.42
N ASP A 30 6.60 -9.23 2.39
CA ASP A 30 7.31 -8.27 1.52
C ASP A 30 6.34 -7.37 0.75
N ALA A 31 5.29 -7.95 0.17
CA ALA A 31 4.26 -7.19 -0.54
C ALA A 31 3.62 -6.14 0.37
N LEU A 32 3.19 -6.53 1.57
CA LEU A 32 2.59 -5.61 2.55
C LEU A 32 3.55 -4.47 2.91
N ARG A 33 4.84 -4.75 3.14
CA ARG A 33 5.87 -3.72 3.42
C ARG A 33 6.08 -2.76 2.25
N MET A 34 6.05 -3.25 1.02
CA MET A 34 6.22 -2.41 -0.19
C MET A 34 5.07 -1.42 -0.35
N VAL A 35 3.83 -1.86 -0.10
CA VAL A 35 2.66 -0.99 -0.09
C VAL A 35 2.74 0.04 1.05
N HIS A 36 3.13 -0.38 2.25
CA HIS A 36 3.23 0.51 3.41
C HIS A 36 4.23 1.65 3.17
N ARG A 37 5.40 1.31 2.62
CA ARG A 37 6.42 2.30 2.25
C ARG A 37 5.94 3.31 1.21
N ALA A 38 5.03 2.92 0.31
CA ALA A 38 4.45 3.85 -0.65
C ALA A 38 3.54 4.89 0.02
N PHE A 39 2.75 4.46 1.02
CA PHE A 39 1.99 5.38 1.86
C PHE A 39 2.91 6.30 2.66
N ASP A 40 3.94 5.75 3.32
CA ASP A 40 4.89 6.54 4.10
C ASP A 40 5.59 7.61 3.27
N ALA A 41 6.06 7.23 2.07
CA ALA A 41 6.72 8.14 1.15
C ALA A 41 5.76 9.18 0.58
N THR A 42 4.47 8.85 0.41
CA THR A 42 3.44 9.80 -0.02
C THR A 42 3.13 10.81 1.09
N ALA A 43 3.02 10.34 2.34
CA ALA A 43 2.72 11.15 3.51
C ALA A 43 3.93 11.95 4.03
N GLY A 44 5.15 11.57 3.65
CA GLY A 44 6.40 12.12 4.20
C GLY A 44 6.64 11.72 5.67
N ARG A 45 5.88 10.76 6.19
CA ARG A 45 5.93 10.25 7.57
C ARG A 45 5.39 8.82 7.60
N THR A 46 5.69 8.06 8.65
CA THR A 46 5.05 6.76 8.85
C THR A 46 3.54 6.92 9.05
N VAL A 47 2.76 6.18 8.28
CA VAL A 47 1.30 6.17 8.37
C VAL A 47 0.85 5.02 9.27
N PHE A 48 -0.06 5.31 10.19
CA PHE A 48 -0.65 4.31 11.07
C PHE A 48 -2.16 4.25 10.83
N PRO A 49 -2.84 3.13 11.14
CA PRO A 49 -4.29 3.03 11.01
C PRO A 49 -5.02 4.18 11.71
N GLU A 50 -4.53 4.61 12.88
CA GLU A 50 -5.10 5.68 13.69
C GLU A 50 -4.89 7.08 13.10
N THR A 51 -3.98 7.23 12.13
CA THR A 51 -3.65 8.51 11.49
C THR A 51 -4.15 8.63 10.05
N LEU A 52 -4.97 7.68 9.60
CA LEU A 52 -5.52 7.67 8.24
C LEU A 52 -6.39 8.90 7.92
N ASP A 53 -7.15 9.40 8.89
CA ASP A 53 -7.94 10.62 8.68
C ASP A 53 -7.07 11.83 8.35
N ALA A 54 -5.90 11.95 9.00
CA ALA A 54 -4.92 12.98 8.69
C ALA A 54 -4.31 12.77 7.29
N PHE A 55 -4.04 11.52 6.90
CA PHE A 55 -3.58 11.20 5.54
C PHE A 55 -4.59 11.67 4.47
N PHE A 56 -5.89 11.43 4.67
CA PHE A 56 -6.91 11.87 3.72
C PHE A 56 -7.11 13.39 3.72
N ALA A 57 -6.94 14.06 4.86
CA ALA A 57 -6.96 15.51 4.91
C ALA A 57 -5.78 16.13 4.13
N ASP A 58 -4.58 15.59 4.31
CA ASP A 58 -3.35 16.06 3.64
C ASP A 58 -3.29 15.65 2.15
N HIS A 59 -3.98 14.58 1.77
CA HIS A 59 -4.00 14.03 0.42
C HIS A 59 -5.41 13.68 -0.08
N ALA A 60 -6.28 14.68 -0.13
CA ALA A 60 -7.69 14.55 -0.49
C ALA A 60 -7.98 13.78 -1.80
N ARG A 61 -7.02 13.74 -2.75
CA ARG A 61 -7.12 12.92 -3.97
C ARG A 61 -7.30 11.42 -3.72
N PHE A 62 -6.85 10.91 -2.57
CA PHE A 62 -7.04 9.50 -2.19
C PHE A 62 -8.35 9.24 -1.44
N ALA A 63 -9.19 10.26 -1.19
CA ALA A 63 -10.43 10.08 -0.41
C ALA A 63 -11.40 9.08 -1.07
N GLY A 64 -11.42 8.99 -2.40
CA GLY A 64 -12.21 7.98 -3.12
C GLY A 64 -11.75 6.52 -2.89
N LEU A 65 -10.58 6.33 -2.28
CA LEU A 65 -10.01 5.03 -1.90
C LEU A 65 -10.00 4.83 -0.38
N ARG A 66 -10.77 5.61 0.39
CA ARG A 66 -10.76 5.56 1.86
C ARG A 66 -11.00 4.15 2.41
N ASP A 67 -12.06 3.49 1.96
CA ASP A 67 -12.42 2.16 2.43
C ASP A 67 -11.35 1.11 2.13
N PRO A 68 -10.87 0.94 0.87
CA PRO A 68 -9.84 -0.06 0.59
C PRO A 68 -8.49 0.27 1.25
N ILE A 69 -8.12 1.54 1.41
CA ILE A 69 -6.91 1.92 2.16
C ILE A 69 -7.06 1.54 3.65
N THR A 70 -8.21 1.84 4.25
CA THR A 70 -8.47 1.51 5.67
C THR A 70 -8.43 0.00 5.89
N LEU A 71 -9.03 -0.77 4.98
CA LEU A 71 -8.99 -2.23 5.01
C LEU A 71 -7.55 -2.75 4.94
N TYR A 72 -6.75 -2.25 4.00
CA TYR A 72 -5.33 -2.62 3.90
C TYR A 72 -4.56 -2.37 5.20
N PHE A 73 -4.71 -1.20 5.82
CA PHE A 73 -3.99 -0.88 7.07
C PHE A 73 -4.44 -1.77 8.24
N ALA A 74 -5.73 -2.11 8.31
CA ALA A 74 -6.22 -3.06 9.30
C ALA A 74 -5.56 -4.44 9.11
N HIS A 75 -5.58 -4.99 7.89
CA HIS A 75 -4.94 -6.29 7.63
C HIS A 75 -3.43 -6.28 7.80
N SER A 76 -2.74 -5.23 7.33
CA SER A 76 -1.30 -5.09 7.52
C SER A 76 -0.91 -5.06 9.00
N ARG A 77 -1.74 -4.43 9.86
CA ARG A 77 -1.51 -4.43 11.31
C ARG A 77 -1.70 -5.83 11.89
N ARG A 78 -2.77 -6.54 11.52
CA ARG A 78 -3.00 -7.92 11.98
C ARG A 78 -1.85 -8.84 11.56
N TYR A 79 -1.45 -8.79 10.30
CA TYR A 79 -0.38 -9.63 9.76
C TYR A 79 0.96 -9.48 10.49
N PHE A 80 1.36 -8.24 10.85
CA PHE A 80 2.66 -8.00 11.49
C PHE A 80 2.65 -8.04 13.02
N PHE A 81 1.51 -7.83 13.66
CA PHE A 81 1.44 -7.60 15.11
C PHE A 81 0.44 -8.48 15.86
N GLU A 82 -0.44 -9.22 15.16
CA GLU A 82 -1.37 -10.16 15.78
C GLU A 82 -0.94 -11.60 15.40
N ASP A 83 -1.09 -12.56 16.31
CA ASP A 83 -0.62 -13.96 16.15
C ASP A 83 -1.45 -14.80 15.15
N GLY A 84 -2.11 -14.16 14.17
CA GLY A 84 -2.96 -14.80 13.17
C GLY A 84 -2.44 -14.59 11.76
N ASN A 85 -1.62 -15.52 11.26
CA ASN A 85 -1.15 -15.50 9.87
C ASN A 85 -2.18 -16.09 8.87
N ASP A 86 -3.36 -16.51 9.36
CA ASP A 86 -4.37 -17.21 8.56
C ASP A 86 -5.25 -16.26 7.70
N ASP A 87 -5.21 -14.94 7.95
CA ASP A 87 -6.09 -13.95 7.28
C ASP A 87 -5.30 -12.94 6.44
N ALA A 88 -4.35 -13.48 5.67
CA ALA A 88 -3.49 -12.72 4.76
C ALA A 88 -4.35 -12.00 3.70
N TYR A 89 -4.19 -10.67 3.62
CA TYR A 89 -4.88 -9.84 2.63
C TYR A 89 -4.62 -10.42 1.22
N PRO A 90 -5.62 -10.70 0.36
CA PRO A 90 -5.36 -11.38 -0.90
C PRO A 90 -4.35 -10.63 -1.77
N TYR A 91 -3.31 -11.31 -2.27
CA TYR A 91 -2.26 -10.66 -3.07
C TYR A 91 -2.81 -9.90 -4.29
N ALA A 92 -3.85 -10.44 -4.92
CA ALA A 92 -4.54 -9.78 -6.03
C ALA A 92 -5.17 -8.45 -5.62
N GLU A 93 -5.76 -8.38 -4.43
CA GLU A 93 -6.33 -7.13 -3.90
C GLU A 93 -5.23 -6.13 -3.54
N LEU A 94 -4.04 -6.57 -3.12
CA LEU A 94 -2.90 -5.66 -2.88
C LEU A 94 -2.46 -5.01 -4.17
N VAL A 95 -2.39 -5.79 -5.25
CA VAL A 95 -2.07 -5.28 -6.58
C VAL A 95 -3.12 -4.27 -7.04
N ASP A 96 -4.42 -4.58 -6.93
CA ASP A 96 -5.51 -3.68 -7.30
C ASP A 96 -5.44 -2.35 -6.53
N LEU A 97 -5.28 -2.41 -5.20
CA LEU A 97 -5.15 -1.21 -4.37
C LEU A 97 -3.99 -0.31 -4.84
N VAL A 98 -2.83 -0.91 -5.10
CA VAL A 98 -1.64 -0.16 -5.52
C VAL A 98 -1.80 0.44 -6.92
N GLU A 99 -2.47 -0.26 -7.82
CA GLU A 99 -2.79 0.27 -9.15
C GLU A 99 -3.74 1.46 -9.06
N ARG A 100 -4.80 1.36 -8.26
CA ARG A 100 -5.73 2.48 -8.02
C ARG A 100 -5.02 3.68 -7.37
N CYS A 101 -4.16 3.45 -6.38
CA CYS A 101 -3.36 4.51 -5.77
C CYS A 101 -2.37 5.14 -6.77
N ARG A 102 -1.79 4.35 -7.67
CA ARG A 102 -0.92 4.82 -8.75
C ARG A 102 -1.70 5.70 -9.74
N ASP A 103 -2.93 5.35 -10.06
CA ASP A 103 -3.75 6.16 -10.97
C ASP A 103 -4.11 7.50 -10.32
N VAL A 104 -4.46 7.52 -9.04
CA VAL A 104 -4.62 8.76 -8.26
C VAL A 104 -3.33 9.59 -8.25
N GLU A 105 -2.16 8.97 -8.07
CA GLU A 105 -0.85 9.65 -8.13
C GLU A 105 -0.57 10.28 -9.51
N ARG A 106 -1.13 9.71 -10.58
CA ARG A 106 -1.04 10.24 -11.95
C ARG A 106 -2.10 11.27 -12.27
N GLY A 107 -3.06 11.52 -11.38
CA GLY A 107 -4.21 12.41 -11.59
C GLY A 107 -5.32 11.79 -12.44
N LEU A 108 -5.46 10.46 -12.42
CA LEU A 108 -6.45 9.69 -13.18
C LEU A 108 -7.57 9.10 -12.30
N GLY A 109 -7.60 9.44 -11.00
CA GLY A 109 -8.57 8.95 -10.03
C GLY A 109 -9.45 10.04 -9.44
#